data_AF-A0A7S1AF98-F1
#
_entry.id   AF-A0A7S1AF98-F1
#
_cell.length_a   1.000
_cell.length_b   1.000
_cell.length_c   1.000
_cell.angle_alpha   90.00
_cell.angle_beta   90.00
_cell.angle_gamma   90.00
#
_symmetry.space_group_name_H-M   'P 1'
#
loop_
_entity.id
_entity.type
_entity.pdbx_description
1 polymer ?
#
loop_
_entity_poly.entity_id
_entity_poly.type
_entity_poly.pdbx_seq_one_letter_code
_entity_poly.pdbx_strand_id
1 'polypeptide(L)'
;MLPTAQIVTILTWMGTTALSSNGPEALSSDDRQALTVATGVSMVDASCQKGDCPLAGGCYEGTLAFLSECILSRSPVVAIIMPNPIILRDTSCTSLGFHPLKKVETGTSAPDACHSSHGRVSFFASDENLFWERVRASGFDAATACPLFRDIYAQCDSPTWTPETIMDKLSI
;
A
#
# COMPACT_ATOMS: atom_id res chain seq x y z
N MET A 1 -54.18 -33.55 22.41
CA MET A 1 -53.80 -34.93 22.04
C MET A 1 -53.21 -34.87 20.64
N LEU A 2 -52.04 -35.48 20.47
CA LEU A 2 -51.28 -35.64 19.20
C LEU A 2 -52.17 -36.25 18.06
N PRO A 3 -51.79 -36.15 16.76
CA PRO A 3 -50.56 -36.84 16.32
C PRO A 3 -49.79 -36.33 15.07
N THR A 4 -48.59 -36.89 14.98
CA THR A 4 -47.80 -37.30 13.79
C THR A 4 -47.05 -36.27 12.94
N ALA A 5 -45.73 -36.43 12.96
CA ALA A 5 -44.75 -35.85 12.06
C ALA A 5 -44.74 -36.53 10.68
N GLN A 6 -44.36 -35.77 9.65
CA GLN A 6 -43.64 -36.28 8.48
C GLN A 6 -42.42 -35.39 8.21
N ILE A 7 -41.32 -36.04 7.87
CA ILE A 7 -39.97 -35.51 7.67
C ILE A 7 -39.80 -35.12 6.19
N VAL A 8 -39.26 -33.93 5.90
CA VAL A 8 -38.48 -33.68 4.67
C VAL A 8 -37.25 -32.83 5.02
N THR A 9 -36.11 -33.39 4.63
CA THR A 9 -34.74 -32.96 4.86
C THR A 9 -34.39 -31.61 4.22
N ILE A 10 -33.80 -30.69 4.98
CA ILE A 10 -33.06 -29.55 4.43
C ILE A 10 -31.58 -29.75 4.76
N LEU A 11 -30.78 -30.02 3.73
CA LEU A 11 -29.32 -30.00 3.81
C LEU A 11 -28.86 -28.61 4.26
N THR A 12 -28.22 -28.54 5.42
CA THR A 12 -27.39 -27.40 5.79
C THR A 12 -26.01 -27.92 6.18
N TRP A 13 -25.03 -27.56 5.35
CA TRP A 13 -23.61 -27.63 5.67
C TRP A 13 -23.35 -26.70 6.86
N MET A 14 -23.17 -27.27 8.04
CA MET A 14 -22.63 -26.56 9.21
C MET A 14 -21.12 -26.75 9.23
N GLY A 15 -20.39 -25.77 8.70
CA GLY A 15 -19.00 -25.54 9.07
C GLY A 15 -18.98 -24.80 10.41
N THR A 16 -18.65 -25.55 11.45
CA THR A 16 -18.50 -25.15 12.86
C THR A 16 -17.70 -23.86 13.06
N THR A 17 -18.31 -22.88 13.75
CA THR A 17 -17.58 -21.86 14.50
C THR A 17 -16.95 -22.51 15.73
N ALA A 18 -15.63 -22.52 15.80
CA ALA A 18 -14.90 -22.72 17.05
C ALA A 18 -14.25 -21.39 17.44
N LEU A 19 -14.85 -20.69 18.41
CA LEU A 19 -14.09 -19.79 19.26
C LEU A 19 -13.22 -20.65 20.17
N SER A 20 -11.90 -20.55 20.07
CA SER A 20 -10.98 -21.02 21.11
C SER A 20 -9.87 -20.00 21.31
N SER A 21 -9.90 -19.37 22.47
CA SER A 21 -8.84 -18.59 23.08
C SER A 21 -7.58 -19.44 23.31
N ASN A 22 -6.38 -18.97 22.90
CA ASN A 22 -5.10 -19.03 23.64
C ASN A 22 -3.89 -18.64 22.75
N GLY A 23 -3.17 -17.56 23.12
CA GLY A 23 -1.77 -17.28 22.71
C GLY A 23 -1.56 -16.59 21.35
N PRO A 24 -0.41 -15.91 21.12
CA PRO A 24 -0.10 -15.30 19.84
C PRO A 24 0.29 -16.42 18.88
N GLU A 25 -0.69 -16.96 18.16
CA GLU A 25 -0.43 -17.89 17.06
C GLU A 25 0.38 -17.16 15.99
N ALA A 26 1.58 -17.68 15.74
CA ALA A 26 2.42 -17.23 14.64
C ALA A 26 1.62 -17.31 13.33
N LEU A 27 1.47 -16.18 12.65
CA LEU A 27 0.85 -16.09 11.32
C LEU A 27 1.36 -17.22 10.42
N SER A 28 0.41 -18.00 9.90
CA SER A 28 0.61 -19.11 8.96
C SER A 28 1.50 -18.70 7.79
N SER A 29 2.29 -19.62 7.24
CA SER A 29 3.07 -19.38 6.02
C SER A 29 2.21 -18.91 4.85
N ASP A 30 0.95 -19.35 4.83
CA ASP A 30 -0.02 -19.00 3.79
C ASP A 30 -0.52 -17.55 3.96
N ASP A 31 -0.68 -17.08 5.20
CA ASP A 31 -1.00 -15.68 5.48
C ASP A 31 0.20 -14.75 5.23
N ARG A 32 1.42 -15.22 5.48
CA ARG A 32 2.65 -14.52 5.10
C ARG A 32 2.83 -14.44 3.58
N GLN A 33 2.43 -15.48 2.86
CA GLN A 33 2.36 -15.47 1.40
C GLN A 33 1.26 -14.56 0.86
N ALA A 34 0.08 -14.53 1.47
CA ALA A 34 -0.96 -13.56 1.12
C ALA A 34 -0.52 -12.10 1.36
N LEU A 35 0.33 -11.85 2.37
CA LEU A 35 0.91 -10.53 2.64
C LEU A 35 1.99 -10.11 1.63
N THR A 36 2.68 -11.08 1.01
CA THR A 36 3.71 -10.87 -0.03
C THR A 36 3.14 -10.91 -1.45
N VAL A 37 1.95 -11.48 -1.63
CA VAL A 37 1.21 -11.61 -2.90
C VAL A 37 -0.15 -10.89 -2.82
N ALA A 38 -0.23 -9.77 -2.09
CA ALA A 38 -1.35 -8.86 -2.31
C ALA A 38 -1.09 -8.14 -3.64
N THR A 39 -1.41 -8.79 -4.76
CA THR A 39 -1.49 -8.12 -6.06
C THR A 39 -2.60 -7.08 -5.97
N GLY A 40 -2.25 -5.80 -6.11
CA GLY A 40 -3.21 -4.71 -6.03
C GLY A 40 -3.36 -4.12 -4.63
N VAL A 41 -2.27 -3.65 -4.02
CA VAL A 41 -2.38 -2.70 -2.91
C VAL A 41 -2.03 -1.31 -3.43
N SER A 42 -2.97 -0.39 -3.26
CA SER A 42 -2.82 1.01 -3.62
C SER A 42 -2.95 1.87 -2.37
N MET A 43 -2.17 2.95 -2.29
CA MET A 43 -2.27 3.95 -1.25
C MET A 43 -2.57 5.30 -1.89
N VAL A 44 -3.65 5.94 -1.43
CA VAL A 44 -4.19 7.19 -1.96
C VAL A 44 -4.59 8.09 -0.80
N ASP A 45 -4.90 9.35 -1.08
CA ASP A 45 -5.54 10.21 -0.08
C ASP A 45 -7.04 9.85 0.06
N ALA A 46 -7.56 9.89 1.28
CA ALA A 46 -8.97 9.59 1.58
C ALA A 46 -9.94 10.50 0.80
N SER A 47 -9.57 11.75 0.56
CA SER A 47 -10.37 12.72 -0.20
C SER A 47 -10.21 12.60 -1.71
N CYS A 48 -9.30 11.74 -2.18
CA CYS A 48 -8.82 11.72 -3.56
C CYS A 48 -8.49 10.28 -4.01
N GLN A 49 -9.49 9.39 -3.92
CA GLN A 49 -9.29 7.94 -4.14
C GLN A 49 -9.26 7.52 -5.61
N LYS A 50 -9.60 8.42 -6.54
CA LYS A 50 -9.71 8.17 -7.97
C LYS A 50 -8.93 9.21 -8.76
N GLY A 51 -8.50 8.84 -9.97
CA GLY A 51 -7.66 9.65 -10.84
C GLY A 51 -8.37 10.84 -11.49
N ASP A 52 -9.69 10.96 -11.36
CA ASP A 52 -10.47 12.14 -11.76
C ASP A 52 -10.56 13.20 -10.64
N CYS A 53 -9.78 13.04 -9.57
CA CYS A 53 -9.82 13.91 -8.42
C CYS A 53 -9.27 15.33 -8.71
N PRO A 54 -10.01 16.39 -8.34
CA PRO A 54 -9.65 17.78 -8.63
C PRO A 54 -8.50 18.33 -7.76
N LEU A 55 -8.09 17.61 -6.71
CA LEU A 55 -7.09 18.08 -5.75
C LEU A 55 -5.65 17.68 -6.11
N ALA A 56 -5.39 17.12 -7.30
CA ALA A 56 -4.08 16.62 -7.72
C ALA A 56 -3.56 15.51 -6.79
N GLY A 57 -4.32 14.41 -6.74
CA GLY A 57 -3.97 13.24 -5.93
C GLY A 57 -2.82 12.44 -6.52
N GLY A 58 -2.15 11.71 -5.64
CA GLY A 58 -1.27 10.64 -6.03
C GLY A 58 -1.85 9.28 -5.66
N CYS A 59 -1.24 8.27 -6.24
CA CYS A 59 -1.45 6.88 -5.90
C CYS A 59 -0.11 6.16 -5.87
N TYR A 60 0.19 5.50 -4.76
CA TYR A 60 1.32 4.60 -4.61
C TYR A 60 0.86 3.15 -4.77
N GLU A 61 1.56 2.37 -5.57
CA GLU A 61 1.30 0.94 -5.77
C GLU A 61 2.51 0.13 -5.30
N GLY A 62 2.29 -0.88 -4.45
CA GLY A 62 3.35 -1.71 -3.88
C GLY A 62 2.78 -2.81 -2.98
N THR A 63 3.62 -3.44 -2.15
CA THR A 63 3.12 -4.37 -1.13
C THR A 63 2.58 -3.61 0.08
N LEU A 64 1.61 -4.18 0.80
CA LEU A 64 1.06 -3.58 2.01
C LEU A 64 2.15 -3.21 3.03
N ALA A 65 3.08 -4.14 3.27
CA ALA A 65 4.17 -3.95 4.21
C ALA A 65 5.07 -2.78 3.79
N PHE A 66 5.44 -2.71 2.50
CA PHE A 66 6.31 -1.64 2.02
C PHE A 66 5.60 -0.27 2.07
N LEU A 67 4.34 -0.21 1.65
CA LEU A 67 3.55 1.02 1.73
C LEU A 67 3.40 1.50 3.18
N SER A 68 3.14 0.60 4.12
CA SER A 68 2.92 0.95 5.53
C SER A 68 4.22 1.36 6.24
N GLU A 69 5.31 0.62 6.01
CA GLU A 69 6.56 0.79 6.76
C GLU A 69 7.51 1.81 6.13
N CYS A 70 7.52 1.88 4.80
CA CYS A 70 8.50 2.67 4.05
C CYS A 70 7.91 3.92 3.39
N ILE A 71 6.58 4.00 3.18
CA ILE A 71 5.97 5.12 2.44
C ILE A 71 5.11 6.01 3.36
N LEU A 72 4.09 5.45 4.03
CA LEU A 72 2.98 6.15 4.70
C LEU A 72 3.39 7.32 5.61
N SER A 73 4.47 7.19 6.37
CA SER A 73 4.92 8.19 7.35
C SER A 73 6.27 8.81 7.01
N ARG A 74 6.87 8.40 5.89
CA ARG A 74 8.27 8.67 5.60
C ARG A 74 8.44 9.43 4.30
N SER A 75 7.67 9.08 3.26
CA SER A 75 7.79 9.70 1.95
C SER A 75 7.36 11.17 2.02
N PRO A 76 8.24 12.13 1.66
CA PRO A 76 7.88 13.55 1.62
C PRO A 76 6.75 13.82 0.63
N VAL A 77 6.65 13.03 -0.43
CA VAL A 77 5.57 13.12 -1.42
C VAL A 77 4.22 12.85 -0.75
N VAL A 78 4.13 11.83 0.10
CA VAL A 78 2.89 11.55 0.88
C VAL A 78 2.50 12.76 1.71
N ALA A 79 3.44 13.40 2.41
CA ALA A 79 3.15 14.57 3.23
C ALA A 79 2.63 15.78 2.41
N ILE A 80 2.99 15.88 1.12
CA ILE A 80 2.60 17.00 0.25
C ILE A 80 1.23 16.77 -0.39
N ILE A 81 0.97 15.56 -0.88
CA ILE A 81 -0.17 15.26 -1.75
C ILE A 81 -1.17 14.24 -1.18
N MET A 82 -0.87 13.61 -0.04
CA MET A 82 -1.75 12.66 0.65
C MET A 82 -1.84 12.99 2.15
N PRO A 83 -2.49 14.09 2.55
CA PRO A 83 -2.60 14.49 3.95
C PRO A 83 -3.36 13.47 4.83
N ASN A 84 -4.27 12.69 4.26
CA ASN A 84 -5.05 11.65 4.94
C ASN A 84 -4.91 10.32 4.17
N PRO A 85 -3.73 9.69 4.20
CA PRO A 85 -3.46 8.51 3.40
C PRO A 85 -4.28 7.31 3.88
N ILE A 86 -4.85 6.56 2.93
CA ILE A 86 -5.55 5.30 3.15
C ILE A 86 -5.01 4.22 2.22
N ILE A 87 -5.10 2.97 2.66
CA ILE A 87 -4.68 1.80 1.90
C ILE A 87 -5.91 1.06 1.38
N LEU A 88 -5.95 0.85 0.07
CA LEU A 88 -6.96 0.09 -0.64
C LEU A 88 -6.35 -1.26 -1.07
N ARG A 89 -7.09 -2.33 -0.81
CA ARG A 89 -6.74 -3.70 -1.21
C ARG A 89 -7.49 -4.08 -2.47
N ASP A 90 -6.94 -5.04 -3.20
CA ASP A 90 -7.49 -5.58 -4.45
C ASP A 90 -7.69 -4.49 -5.53
N THR A 91 -6.82 -3.48 -5.55
CA THR A 91 -6.84 -2.33 -6.48
C THR A 91 -5.45 -1.94 -6.97
N SER A 92 -5.36 -1.50 -8.22
CA SER A 92 -4.15 -0.86 -8.79
C SER A 92 -4.36 0.64 -9.02
N CYS A 93 -3.30 1.43 -9.02
CA CYS A 93 -3.39 2.87 -9.31
C CYS A 93 -3.97 3.14 -10.70
N THR A 94 -3.63 2.29 -11.67
CA THR A 94 -4.20 2.35 -13.02
C THR A 94 -5.70 2.05 -13.04
N SER A 95 -6.18 1.06 -12.28
CA SER A 95 -7.61 0.74 -12.16
C SER A 95 -8.42 1.85 -11.48
N LEU A 96 -7.75 2.66 -10.65
CA LEU A 96 -8.33 3.83 -10.00
C LEU A 96 -8.29 5.07 -10.92
N GLY A 97 -7.69 4.98 -12.11
CA GLY A 97 -7.61 6.04 -13.11
C GLY A 97 -6.39 6.96 -13.00
N PHE A 98 -5.39 6.61 -12.18
CA PHE A 98 -4.15 7.38 -12.08
C PHE A 98 -3.16 6.97 -13.17
N HIS A 99 -2.25 7.88 -13.50
CA HIS A 99 -1.26 7.69 -14.56
C HIS A 99 0.18 7.88 -14.07
N PRO A 100 1.15 7.11 -14.57
CA PRO A 100 2.54 7.33 -14.21
C PRO A 100 3.02 8.67 -14.75
N LEU A 101 3.83 9.38 -13.95
CA LEU A 101 4.47 10.62 -14.35
C LEU A 101 5.51 10.32 -15.42
N LYS A 102 5.64 11.18 -16.42
CA LYS A 102 6.60 11.03 -17.52
C LYS A 102 7.79 11.98 -17.40
N LYS A 103 7.66 13.06 -16.63
CA LYS A 103 8.69 14.10 -16.42
C LYS A 103 9.63 13.74 -15.26
N VAL A 104 10.13 12.51 -15.24
CA VAL A 104 11.14 12.04 -14.28
C VAL A 104 12.36 11.49 -15.03
N GLU A 105 13.52 11.43 -14.36
CA GLU A 105 14.79 11.02 -14.98
C GLU A 105 14.74 9.64 -15.64
N THR A 106 14.03 8.69 -15.03
CA THR A 106 13.83 7.32 -15.53
C THR A 106 12.83 7.22 -16.68
N GLY A 107 12.21 8.33 -17.11
CA GLY A 107 11.16 8.39 -18.12
C GLY A 107 9.77 7.98 -17.64
N THR A 108 9.66 7.33 -16.47
CA THR A 108 8.39 7.00 -15.80
C THR A 108 8.56 6.90 -14.28
N SER A 109 7.59 7.37 -13.50
CA SER A 109 7.54 7.20 -12.03
C SER A 109 7.03 5.83 -11.57
N ALA A 110 6.90 4.88 -12.50
CA ALA A 110 6.60 3.48 -12.24
C ALA A 110 7.72 2.63 -12.85
N PRO A 111 8.72 2.19 -12.07
CA PRO A 111 8.84 2.33 -10.61
C PRO A 111 9.24 3.74 -10.14
N ASP A 112 8.97 4.06 -8.87
CA ASP A 112 9.32 5.35 -8.27
C ASP A 112 10.85 5.49 -8.18
N ALA A 113 11.38 6.53 -8.83
CA ALA A 113 12.81 6.85 -8.89
C ALA A 113 13.46 6.99 -7.49
N CYS A 114 12.73 7.49 -6.49
CA CYS A 114 13.25 7.68 -5.14
C CYS A 114 13.39 6.36 -4.35
N HIS A 115 12.75 5.30 -4.86
CA HIS A 115 12.73 3.95 -4.31
C HIS A 115 13.23 2.91 -5.35
N SER A 116 13.93 3.39 -6.39
CA SER A 116 14.15 2.67 -7.64
C SER A 116 15.26 1.62 -7.60
N SER A 117 16.13 1.61 -6.59
CA SER A 117 17.23 0.64 -6.48
C SER A 117 16.71 -0.81 -6.58
N HIS A 118 15.45 -1.03 -6.17
CA HIS A 118 14.78 -2.33 -6.24
C HIS A 118 13.35 -2.29 -6.82
N GLY A 119 12.87 -1.13 -7.28
CA GLY A 119 11.55 -1.01 -7.93
C GLY A 119 10.36 -1.49 -7.10
N ARG A 120 10.44 -1.38 -5.77
CA ARG A 120 9.46 -1.97 -4.82
C ARG A 120 8.12 -1.24 -4.76
N VAL A 121 8.08 0.00 -5.24
CA VAL A 121 6.89 0.84 -5.29
C VAL A 121 6.87 1.63 -6.58
N SER A 122 5.67 1.92 -7.06
CA SER A 122 5.41 2.82 -8.19
C SER A 122 4.55 3.98 -7.75
N PHE A 123 4.77 5.15 -8.34
CA PHE A 123 3.97 6.33 -8.10
C PHE A 123 3.20 6.74 -9.35
N PHE A 124 1.95 7.12 -9.17
CA PHE A 124 1.03 7.61 -10.20
C PHE A 124 0.37 8.89 -9.71
N ALA A 125 -0.03 9.77 -10.62
CA ALA A 125 -0.78 10.98 -10.31
C ALA A 125 -2.09 11.05 -11.09
N SER A 126 -3.06 11.78 -10.55
CA SER A 126 -4.32 12.08 -11.22
C SER A 126 -4.08 13.04 -12.40
N ASP A 127 -3.25 14.05 -12.19
CA ASP A 127 -2.76 14.98 -13.20
C ASP A 127 -1.29 15.29 -12.94
N GLU A 128 -0.44 15.04 -13.94
CA GLU A 128 1.01 15.23 -13.82
C GLU A 128 1.39 16.72 -13.66
N ASN A 129 0.73 17.64 -14.34
CA ASN A 129 1.07 19.06 -14.25
C ASN A 129 0.72 19.61 -12.86
N LEU A 130 -0.47 19.31 -12.38
CA LEU A 130 -0.91 19.74 -11.04
C LEU A 130 -0.06 19.10 -9.93
N PHE A 131 0.34 17.83 -10.09
CA PHE A 131 1.28 17.18 -9.18
C PHE A 131 2.59 17.98 -9.09
N TRP A 132 3.23 18.27 -10.23
CA TRP A 132 4.50 19.01 -10.24
C TRP A 132 4.35 20.44 -9.75
N GLU A 133 3.20 21.09 -9.95
CA GLU A 133 2.91 22.40 -9.35
C GLU A 133 2.87 22.34 -7.84
N ARG A 134 2.16 21.38 -7.24
CA ARG A 134 2.10 21.21 -5.78
C ARG A 134 3.45 20.87 -5.18
N VAL A 135 4.17 19.92 -5.79
CA VAL A 135 5.50 19.52 -5.31
C VAL A 135 6.46 20.70 -5.34
N ARG A 136 6.51 21.47 -6.44
CA ARG A 136 7.34 22.69 -6.51
C ARG A 136 6.90 23.76 -5.51
N ALA A 137 5.59 23.97 -5.35
CA ALA A 137 5.06 24.95 -4.39
C ALA A 137 5.39 24.59 -2.93
N SER A 138 5.55 23.31 -2.61
CA SER A 138 6.01 22.86 -1.28
C SER A 138 7.49 23.12 -1.01
N GLY A 139 8.27 23.51 -2.03
CA GLY A 139 9.73 23.63 -1.94
C GLY A 139 10.47 22.29 -2.00
N PHE A 140 9.77 21.19 -2.32
CA PHE A 140 10.41 19.88 -2.47
C PHE A 140 11.25 19.81 -3.75
N ASP A 141 12.51 19.44 -3.57
CA ASP A 141 13.44 19.09 -4.65
C ASP A 141 13.79 17.60 -4.57
N ALA A 142 13.36 16.84 -5.56
CA ALA A 142 13.59 15.39 -5.61
C ALA A 142 15.09 15.04 -5.65
N ALA A 143 15.92 15.86 -6.31
CA ALA A 143 17.34 15.61 -6.44
C ALA A 143 18.06 15.67 -5.09
N THR A 144 17.59 16.52 -4.18
CA THR A 144 18.13 16.65 -2.82
C THR A 144 17.44 15.70 -1.84
N ALA A 145 16.11 15.58 -1.91
CA ALA A 145 15.33 14.88 -0.90
C ALA A 145 15.41 13.35 -1.03
N CYS A 146 15.49 12.80 -2.25
CA CYS A 146 15.47 11.35 -2.44
C CYS A 146 16.77 10.67 -2.00
N PRO A 147 17.99 11.22 -2.23
CA PRO A 147 19.20 10.72 -1.59
C PRO A 147 19.12 10.76 -0.06
N LEU A 148 18.70 11.88 0.53
CA LEU A 148 18.58 12.02 1.99
C LEU A 148 17.59 11.00 2.57
N PHE A 149 16.47 10.77 1.90
CA PHE A 149 15.50 9.76 2.29
C PHE A 149 16.11 8.35 2.29
N ARG A 150 16.84 7.98 1.22
CA ARG A 150 17.53 6.70 1.13
C ARG A 150 18.58 6.53 2.22
N ASP A 151 19.26 7.60 2.61
CA ASP A 151 20.25 7.56 3.69
C ASP A 151 19.58 7.34 5.07
N ILE A 152 18.51 8.10 5.36
CA ILE A 152 17.79 8.00 6.64
C ILE A 152 17.04 6.66 6.77
N TYR A 153 16.50 6.16 5.67
CA TYR A 153 15.70 4.94 5.62
C TYR A 153 16.35 3.84 4.79
N ALA A 154 17.68 3.68 4.91
CA ALA A 154 18.48 2.72 4.16
C ALA A 154 17.95 1.28 4.24
N GLN A 155 17.23 0.92 5.30
CA GLN A 155 16.58 -0.39 5.39
C GLN A 155 15.53 -0.61 4.28
N CYS A 156 14.81 0.43 3.86
CA CYS A 156 13.79 0.37 2.81
C CYS A 156 14.42 0.22 1.41
N ASP A 157 15.67 0.62 1.25
CA ASP A 157 16.44 0.49 0.01
C ASP A 157 17.37 -0.74 0.01
N SER A 158 17.30 -1.58 1.04
CA SER A 158 18.11 -2.80 1.10
C SER A 158 17.62 -3.84 0.09
N PRO A 159 18.51 -4.55 -0.63
CA PRO A 159 18.13 -5.67 -1.48
C PRO A 159 17.49 -6.81 -0.68
N THR A 160 17.87 -6.93 0.59
CA THR A 160 17.36 -7.96 1.51
C THR A 160 16.16 -7.51 2.33
N TRP A 161 15.57 -6.34 2.05
CA TRP A 161 14.40 -5.89 2.79
C TRP A 161 13.27 -6.93 2.72
N THR A 162 12.84 -7.39 3.89
CA THR A 162 11.63 -8.17 4.10
C THR A 162 10.78 -7.49 5.19
N PRO A 163 9.44 -7.64 5.14
CA PRO A 163 8.54 -7.14 6.19
C PRO A 163 8.93 -7.62 7.61
N GLU A 164 9.55 -8.79 7.70
CA GLU A 164 9.92 -9.44 8.98
C GLU A 164 11.13 -8.77 9.65
N THR A 165 11.91 -7.96 8.92
CA THR A 165 13.18 -7.38 9.40
C THR A 165 12.99 -6.29 10.47
N ILE A 166 11.76 -5.81 10.71
CA ILE A 166 11.48 -4.72 11.67
C ILE A 166 10.83 -5.22 12.98
N MET A 167 10.07 -6.32 12.97
CA MET A 167 9.42 -6.84 14.18
C MET A 167 10.42 -7.38 15.22
N ASP A 168 11.60 -7.83 14.79
CA ASP A 168 12.70 -8.22 15.70
C ASP A 168 13.37 -7.05 16.42
N LYS A 169 13.13 -5.80 15.98
CA LYS A 169 13.69 -4.59 16.63
C LYS A 169 12.73 -3.88 17.56
N LEU A 170 11.47 -4.32 17.64
CA LEU A 170 10.44 -3.76 18.53
C LEU A 170 10.08 -4.69 19.70
N SER A 171 10.78 -5.82 19.83
CA SER A 171 10.75 -6.64 21.04
C SER A 171 11.75 -6.09 22.06
N ILE A 172 11.36 -5.03 22.77
CA ILE A 172 11.98 -4.59 24.04
C ILE A 172 10.91 -4.66 25.13
#